data_AF-A0A924MGI4-F1
#
_entry.id   AF-A0A924MGI4-F1
#
_cell.length_a   1.000
_cell.length_b   1.000
_cell.length_c   1.000
_cell.angle_alpha   90.00
_cell.angle_beta   90.00
_cell.angle_gamma   90.00
#
_symmetry.space_group_name_H-M   'P 1'
#
loop_
_entity.id
_entity.type
_entity.pdbx_description
1 polymer ?
#
loop_
_entity_poly.entity_id
_entity_poly.type
_entity_poly.pdbx_seq_one_letter_code
_entity_poly.pdbx_strand_id
1 'polypeptide(L)' 'MQKTTPKKSASHHKQLQKCPTGIKGFDEITEGGLPKNRTTLVSGSAGSGKTLLGIDFLINGAIKFKEPGVFMSFEETEDE' A
#
# COMPACT_ATOMS: atom_id res chain seq x y z
N MET A 1 -1.33 -44.77 -29.73
CA MET A 1 -1.92 -43.41 -29.57
C MET A 1 -2.21 -43.18 -28.09
N GLN A 2 -1.23 -42.65 -27.35
CA GLN A 2 -1.43 -42.27 -25.94
C GLN A 2 -2.10 -40.89 -25.92
N LYS A 3 -3.33 -40.85 -25.41
CA LYS A 3 -4.07 -39.59 -25.19
C LYS A 3 -3.33 -38.79 -24.13
N THR A 4 -2.79 -37.66 -24.53
CA THR A 4 -2.15 -36.68 -23.67
C THR A 4 -3.15 -36.16 -22.65
N THR A 5 -2.84 -36.31 -21.37
CA THR A 5 -3.60 -35.75 -20.25
C THR A 5 -3.36 -34.24 -20.23
N PRO A 6 -4.39 -33.38 -20.17
CA PRO A 6 -4.17 -31.95 -20.04
C PRO A 6 -3.60 -31.66 -18.64
N LYS A 7 -2.42 -31.04 -18.60
CA LYS A 7 -1.76 -30.51 -17.39
C LYS A 7 -2.74 -29.58 -16.68
N LYS A 8 -3.05 -29.86 -15.42
CA LYS A 8 -3.89 -29.03 -14.55
C LYS A 8 -3.48 -27.57 -14.66
N SER A 9 -4.47 -26.74 -14.99
CA SER A 9 -4.40 -25.29 -15.14
C SER A 9 -3.68 -24.63 -13.97
N ALA A 10 -2.74 -23.74 -14.28
CA ALA A 10 -2.09 -22.86 -13.32
C ALA A 10 -3.13 -22.18 -12.41
N SER A 11 -2.85 -22.15 -11.11
CA SER A 11 -3.66 -21.44 -10.13
C SER A 11 -3.77 -19.97 -10.53
N HIS A 12 -4.99 -19.51 -10.83
CA HIS A 12 -5.31 -18.09 -10.89
C HIS A 12 -5.09 -17.49 -9.48
N HIS A 13 -3.88 -17.04 -9.18
CA HIS A 13 -3.66 -16.18 -8.02
C HIS A 13 -4.40 -14.87 -8.29
N LYS A 14 -5.56 -14.71 -7.66
CA LYS A 14 -6.32 -13.45 -7.68
C LYS A 14 -5.37 -12.34 -7.27
N GLN A 15 -5.02 -11.45 -8.22
CA GLN A 15 -4.10 -10.35 -7.95
C GLN A 15 -4.63 -9.53 -6.77
N LEU A 16 -3.74 -9.22 -5.82
CA LEU A 16 -4.08 -8.41 -4.66
C LEU A 16 -4.45 -7.01 -5.14
N GLN A 17 -5.66 -6.56 -4.83
CA GLN A 17 -6.05 -5.18 -5.12
C GLN A 17 -5.13 -4.23 -4.35
N LYS A 18 -4.64 -3.20 -5.05
CA LYS A 18 -3.82 -2.15 -4.47
C LYS A 18 -4.61 -0.84 -4.32
N CYS A 19 -4.15 0.01 -3.41
CA CYS A 19 -4.60 1.35 -3.11
C CYS A 19 -3.44 2.29 -3.46
N PRO A 20 -3.58 3.12 -4.50
CA PRO A 20 -2.56 4.10 -4.88
C PRO A 20 -2.26 5.05 -3.71
N THR A 21 -0.99 5.31 -3.47
CA THR A 21 -0.56 6.21 -2.39
C THR A 21 -0.49 7.67 -2.83
N GLY A 22 -0.32 7.91 -4.14
CA GLY A 22 -0.09 9.25 -4.69
C GLY A 22 1.32 9.80 -4.42
N ILE A 23 2.20 9.02 -3.79
CA ILE A 23 3.59 9.35 -3.50
C ILE A 23 4.44 9.02 -4.73
N LYS A 24 5.14 10.03 -5.26
CA LYS A 24 5.96 9.90 -6.48
C LYS A 24 7.04 8.82 -6.29
N GLY A 25 7.11 7.89 -7.23
CA GLY A 25 8.06 6.77 -7.22
C GLY A 25 7.58 5.56 -6.42
N PHE A 26 6.77 5.75 -5.37
CA PHE A 26 6.34 4.66 -4.51
C PHE A 26 5.31 3.75 -5.19
N ASP A 27 4.32 4.35 -5.86
CA ASP A 27 3.29 3.60 -6.57
C ASP A 27 3.88 2.82 -7.75
N GLU A 28 4.90 3.35 -8.40
CA GLU A 28 5.63 2.66 -9.46
C GLU A 28 6.43 1.46 -8.91
N ILE A 29 7.15 1.65 -7.79
CA ILE A 29 7.93 0.57 -7.14
C ILE A 29 7.01 -0.54 -6.62
N THR A 30 5.82 -0.20 -6.14
CA THR A 30 4.87 -1.15 -5.52
C THR A 30 3.81 -1.68 -6.48
N GLU A 31 3.92 -1.30 -7.76
CA GLU A 31 3.01 -1.68 -8.84
C GLU A 31 1.53 -1.37 -8.53
N GLY A 32 1.28 -0.12 -8.10
CA GLY A 32 -0.06 0.42 -7.86
C GLY A 32 -0.38 0.74 -6.39
N GLY A 33 0.63 0.75 -5.51
CA GLY A 33 0.50 1.19 -4.12
C GLY A 33 0.34 0.08 -3.10
N LEU A 34 -0.27 0.42 -1.97
CA LEU A 34 -0.38 -0.47 -0.81
C LEU A 34 -1.50 -1.51 -1.00
N PRO A 35 -1.38 -2.74 -0.46
CA PRO A 35 -2.46 -3.73 -0.52
C PRO A 35 -3.74 -3.20 0.14
N LYS A 36 -4.85 -3.19 -0.61
CA LYS A 36 -6.14 -2.70 -0.14
C LYS A 36 -6.69 -3.60 0.97
N ASN A 37 -7.33 -2.99 1.98
CA ASN A 37 -7.94 -3.67 3.13
C ASN A 37 -6.97 -4.55 3.93
N ARG A 38 -5.69 -4.15 4.00
CA ARG A 38 -4.64 -4.86 4.73
C ARG A 38 -3.70 -3.86 5.39
N THR A 39 -3.10 -4.28 6.50
CA THR A 39 -2.07 -3.49 7.18
C THR A 39 -0.74 -3.60 6.44
N THR A 40 -0.04 -2.47 6.31
CA THR A 40 1.35 -2.41 5.82
C THR A 40 2.25 -1.92 6.96
N LEU A 41 3.31 -2.67 7.27
CA LEU A 41 4.33 -2.25 8.23
C LEU A 41 5.43 -1.45 7.51
N VAL A 42 5.66 -0.23 7.97
CA VAL A 42 6.79 0.61 7.52
C VAL A 42 7.78 0.71 8.68
N SER A 43 9.00 0.22 8.47
CA SER A 43 10.06 0.19 9.49
C SER A 43 11.34 0.82 8.96
N GLY A 44 12.11 1.43 9.87
CA GLY A 44 13.34 2.17 9.55
C GLY A 44 13.88 2.92 10.76
N SER A 45 15.15 3.33 10.69
CA SER A 45 15.83 4.09 11.75
C SER A 45 15.16 5.43 12.07
N ALA A 46 15.54 6.08 13.16
CA ALA A 46 15.16 7.47 13.42
C ALA A 46 15.52 8.35 12.21
N GLY A 47 14.65 9.32 11.89
CA GLY A 47 14.85 10.22 10.74
C GLY A 47 14.61 9.61 9.35
N SER A 48 14.20 8.34 9.23
CA SER A 48 14.00 7.69 7.93
C SER A 48 12.69 8.07 7.19
N GLY A 49 11.92 9.04 7.71
CA GLY A 49 10.69 9.52 7.06
C GLY A 49 9.44 8.65 7.24
N LYS A 50 9.37 7.77 8.25
CA LYS A 50 8.19 6.89 8.49
C LYS A 50 6.90 7.67 8.71
N THR A 51 6.92 8.64 9.63
CA THR A 51 5.78 9.51 9.94
C THR A 51 5.36 10.31 8.70
N LEU A 52 6.35 10.87 7.99
CA LEU A 52 6.12 11.62 6.75
C LEU A 52 5.44 10.76 5.68
N LEU A 53 5.87 9.51 5.48
CA LEU A 53 5.24 8.59 4.54
C LEU A 53 3.77 8.33 4.90
N GLY A 54 3.48 8.09 6.19
CA GLY A 54 2.11 7.87 6.67
C GLY A 54 1.21 9.10 6.46
N ILE A 55 1.71 10.28 6.80
CA ILE A 55 0.98 11.55 6.63
C ILE A 55 0.76 11.87 5.14
N ASP A 56 1.79 11.75 4.31
CA ASP A 56 1.69 12.01 2.86
C ASP A 56 0.72 11.04 2.19
N PHE A 57 0.67 9.77 2.62
CA PHE A 57 -0.36 8.82 2.18
C PHE A 57 -1.79 9.31 2.50
N LEU A 58 -2.04 9.78 3.73
CA LEU A 58 -3.36 10.27 4.14
C LEU A 58 -3.74 11.58 3.41
N ILE A 59 -2.81 12.53 3.29
CA ILE A 59 -3.02 13.80 2.57
C ILE A 59 -3.34 13.53 1.10
N ASN A 60 -2.57 12.66 0.44
CA ASN A 60 -2.84 12.28 -0.94
C ASN A 60 -4.17 11.53 -1.08
N GLY A 61 -4.51 10.65 -0.14
CA GLY A 61 -5.82 10.01 -0.01
C GLY A 61 -6.96 11.03 -0.04
N ALA A 62 -6.89 12.04 0.82
CA ALA A 62 -7.91 13.07 0.94
C ALA A 62 -7.99 13.97 -0.31
N ILE A 63 -6.85 14.49 -0.79
CA ILE A 63 -6.82 15.51 -1.85
C ILE A 63 -7.03 14.90 -3.24
N LYS A 64 -6.37 13.79 -3.55
CA LYS A 64 -6.37 13.20 -4.91
C LYS A 64 -7.50 12.20 -5.11
N PHE A 65 -7.89 11.48 -4.06
CA PHE A 65 -8.82 10.35 -4.17
C PHE A 65 -10.13 10.54 -3.39
N LYS A 66 -10.25 11.63 -2.61
CA LYS A 66 -11.41 11.90 -1.73
C LYS A 66 -11.65 10.77 -0.72
N GLU A 67 -10.59 10.13 -0.27
CA GLU A 67 -10.64 9.07 0.74
C GLU A 67 -10.35 9.68 2.13
N PRO A 68 -11.27 9.57 3.11
CA PRO A 68 -11.02 10.06 4.46
C PRO A 68 -9.96 9.23 5.16
N GLY A 69 -9.11 9.89 5.95
CA GLY A 69 -8.01 9.28 6.67
C GLY A 69 -8.07 9.55 8.17
N VAL A 70 -7.51 8.63 8.96
CA VAL A 70 -7.29 8.81 10.41
C VAL A 70 -5.80 8.64 10.68
N PHE A 71 -5.21 9.63 11.35
CA PHE A 71 -3.85 9.57 11.87
C PHE A 71 -3.93 9.37 13.38
N MET A 72 -3.14 8.43 13.90
CA MET A 72 -3.04 8.16 15.34
C MET A 72 -1.56 8.21 15.72
N SER A 73 -1.22 9.21 16.52
CA SER A 73 0.11 9.35 17.12
C SER A 73 0.09 8.78 18.55
N PHE A 74 1.19 8.16 18.95
CA PHE A 74 1.42 7.69 20.32
C PHE A 74 2.47 8.51 21.07
N GLU A 75 3.25 9.35 20.38
CA GLU A 75 4.40 10.07 20.94
C GLU A 75 4.32 11.58 20.74
N GLU A 76 3.84 12.05 19.57
CA GLU A 76 3.70 13.47 19.24
C GLU A 76 2.30 13.98 19.65
N THR A 77 2.24 15.16 20.26
CA THR A 77 0.98 15.82 20.64
C THR A 77 0.36 16.60 19.46
N GLU A 78 -0.92 16.94 19.51
CA GLU A 78 -1.60 17.64 18.41
C GLU A 78 -1.03 19.04 18.11
N ASP A 79 -0.39 19.67 19.10
CA ASP A 79 0.16 21.03 19.03
C ASP A 79 1.64 21.07 18.58
N GLU A 80 2.28 19.91 18.39
CA GLU A 80 3.65 19.76 17.87
C GLU A 80 3.67 19.40 16.38
#